data_AF-A0A822EYI4-F1
#
_entry.id   AF-A0A822EYI4-F1
#
_cell.length_a   1.000
_cell.length_b   1.000
_cell.length_c   1.000
_cell.angle_alpha   90.00
_cell.angle_beta   90.00
_cell.angle_gamma   90.00
#
_symmetry.space_group_name_H-M   'P 1'
#
loop_
_entity.id
_entity.type
_entity.pdbx_description
1 polymer ?
#
loop_
_entity_poly.entity_id
_entity_poly.type
_entity_poly.pdbx_seq_one_letter_code
_entity_poly.pdbx_strand_id
1 'polypeptide(L)'
;WTRNLLVSPAGDSLFVSVGSGSNVEIEYPPRASVQIANLDGTHAETFAHGLRNPVGLDWHPITGDIYVVVEERDGLGDDLVPDYFTRIRKDEFFGWPF
;
A
#
# COMPACT_ATOMS: atom_id res chain seq x y z
N TRP A 1 13.72 -1.36 -4.04
CA TRP A 1 12.24 -1.43 -4.16
C TRP A 1 11.80 -2.69 -3.45
N THR A 2 11.44 -2.53 -2.19
CA THR A 2 10.97 -3.62 -1.35
C THR A 2 9.52 -3.94 -1.71
N ARG A 3 9.08 -5.17 -1.39
CA ARG A 3 7.69 -5.61 -1.46
C ARG A 3 7.37 -6.24 -0.12
N ASN A 4 6.41 -5.70 0.62
CA ASN A 4 5.88 -6.41 1.78
C ASN A 4 4.81 -7.38 1.36
N LEU A 5 4.79 -8.51 2.04
CA LEU A 5 3.86 -9.61 1.83
C LEU A 5 3.07 -9.81 3.13
N LEU A 6 1.75 -9.79 3.02
CA LEU A 6 0.85 -10.05 4.15
C LEU A 6 -0.16 -11.10 3.72
N VAL A 7 -0.17 -12.26 4.38
CA VAL A 7 -1.13 -13.34 4.11
C VAL A 7 -2.43 -13.03 4.86
N SER A 8 -3.58 -13.29 4.24
CA SER A 8 -4.88 -13.16 4.93
C SER A 8 -4.97 -14.08 6.14
N PRO A 9 -5.74 -13.73 7.19
CA PRO A 9 -5.90 -14.62 8.34
C PRO A 9 -6.50 -15.98 7.97
N ALA A 10 -7.27 -16.05 6.88
CA ALA A 10 -7.83 -17.28 6.34
C ALA A 10 -6.81 -18.12 5.56
N GLY A 11 -5.66 -17.55 5.18
CA GLY A 11 -4.62 -18.26 4.42
C GLY A 11 -4.99 -18.52 2.97
N ASP A 12 -5.85 -17.69 2.37
CA ASP A 12 -6.33 -17.85 0.99
C ASP A 12 -5.83 -16.76 0.02
N SER A 13 -5.39 -15.62 0.57
CA SER A 13 -5.04 -14.42 -0.19
C SER A 13 -3.72 -13.84 0.29
N LEU A 14 -2.99 -13.23 -0.64
CA LEU A 14 -1.72 -12.55 -0.43
C LEU A 14 -1.85 -11.07 -0.79
N PHE A 15 -1.57 -10.20 0.16
CA PHE A 15 -1.45 -8.76 -0.06
C PHE A 15 0.00 -8.40 -0.34
N VAL A 16 0.23 -7.61 -1.39
CA VAL A 16 1.56 -7.23 -1.85
C VAL A 16 1.66 -5.71 -1.91
N SER A 17 2.56 -5.13 -1.13
CA SER A 17 2.83 -3.69 -1.18
C SER A 17 3.74 -3.36 -2.36
N VAL A 18 3.39 -2.32 -3.14
CA VAL A 18 4.14 -1.91 -4.33
C VAL A 18 4.30 -0.39 -4.32
N GLY A 19 5.49 0.07 -3.95
CA GLY A 19 5.84 1.49 -3.97
C GLY A 19 5.97 2.10 -5.37
N SER A 20 5.92 3.43 -5.37
CA SER A 20 6.05 4.35 -6.50
C SER A 20 7.38 4.18 -7.22
N GLY A 21 7.31 4.50 -8.50
CA GLY A 21 8.34 4.60 -9.52
C GLY A 21 9.50 5.54 -9.21
N SER A 22 9.15 6.61 -8.53
CA SER A 22 9.87 7.87 -8.56
C SER A 22 9.53 8.70 -7.33
N ASN A 23 10.09 9.91 -7.23
CA ASN A 23 9.81 10.77 -6.10
C ASN A 23 8.40 11.37 -6.16
N VAL A 24 7.96 11.88 -7.32
CA VAL A 24 6.64 12.52 -7.55
C VAL A 24 6.25 12.33 -9.02
N GLU A 25 5.29 11.44 -9.32
CA GLU A 25 4.84 11.17 -10.68
C GLU A 25 3.44 10.54 -10.70
N ILE A 26 2.68 10.82 -11.76
CA ILE A 26 1.42 10.12 -12.03
C ILE A 26 1.76 8.73 -12.55
N GLU A 27 1.44 7.72 -11.75
CA GLU A 27 1.62 6.33 -12.09
C GLU A 27 0.29 5.57 -12.01
N TYR A 28 0.24 4.45 -12.71
CA TYR A 28 -0.90 3.55 -12.67
C TYR A 28 -0.52 2.28 -11.88
N PRO A 29 -1.51 1.59 -11.30
CA PRO A 29 -1.28 0.29 -10.70
C PRO A 29 -0.49 -0.65 -11.63
N PRO A 30 0.44 -1.45 -11.07
CA PRO A 30 0.54 -1.76 -9.64
C PRO A 30 1.36 -0.76 -8.83
N ARG A 31 1.84 0.36 -9.38
CA ARG A 31 2.64 1.33 -8.61
C ARG A 31 1.79 2.10 -7.59
N ALA A 32 2.45 2.56 -6.53
CA ALA A 32 1.87 3.31 -5.43
C ALA A 32 0.57 2.68 -4.86
N SER A 33 0.63 1.38 -4.57
CA SER A 33 -0.56 0.61 -4.22
C SER A 33 -0.28 -0.61 -3.33
N VAL A 34 -1.35 -1.19 -2.81
CA VAL A 34 -1.39 -2.54 -2.25
C VAL A 34 -2.23 -3.40 -3.19
N GLN A 35 -1.65 -4.50 -3.67
CA GLN A 35 -2.32 -5.50 -4.48
C GLN A 35 -2.84 -6.64 -3.59
N ILE A 36 -3.85 -7.36 -4.07
CA ILE A 36 -4.30 -8.64 -3.50
C ILE A 36 -4.31 -9.69 -4.61
N ALA A 37 -3.89 -10.91 -4.29
CA ALA A 37 -3.92 -12.06 -5.20
C ALA A 37 -4.19 -13.34 -4.42
N ASN A 38 -4.52 -14.43 -5.12
CA ASN A 38 -4.46 -15.77 -4.52
C ASN A 38 -3.01 -16.11 -4.14
N LEU A 39 -2.83 -17.10 -3.26
CA LEU A 39 -1.47 -17.54 -2.83
C LEU A 39 -0.58 -18.06 -3.98
N ASP A 40 -1.18 -18.54 -5.08
CA ASP A 40 -0.46 -18.96 -6.29
C ASP A 40 -0.16 -17.80 -7.25
N GLY A 41 -0.54 -16.57 -6.89
CA GLY A 41 -0.36 -15.36 -7.67
C GLY A 41 -1.44 -15.11 -8.73
N THR A 42 -2.44 -16.00 -8.86
CA THR A 42 -3.57 -15.77 -9.76
C THR A 42 -4.52 -14.72 -9.20
N HIS A 43 -5.38 -14.16 -10.06
CA HIS A 43 -6.39 -13.17 -9.68
C HIS A 43 -5.83 -11.92 -8.98
N ALA A 44 -4.64 -11.47 -9.37
CA ALA A 44 -4.06 -10.23 -8.87
C ALA A 44 -4.94 -9.02 -9.26
N GLU A 45 -5.35 -8.25 -8.26
CA GLU A 45 -6.09 -6.99 -8.42
C GLU A 45 -5.55 -5.91 -7.46
N THR A 46 -5.85 -4.65 -7.75
CA THR A 46 -5.51 -3.54 -6.86
C THR A 46 -6.49 -3.50 -5.69
N PHE A 47 -5.99 -3.57 -4.47
CA PHE A 47 -6.80 -3.49 -3.26
C PHE A 47 -6.99 -2.04 -2.81
N ALA A 48 -5.90 -1.27 -2.71
CA ALA A 48 -5.93 0.16 -2.38
C ALA A 48 -4.78 0.88 -3.11
N HIS A 49 -4.94 2.15 -3.44
CA HIS A 49 -3.97 2.89 -4.27
C HIS A 49 -3.82 4.34 -3.84
N GLY A 50 -2.90 5.06 -4.48
CA GLY A 50 -2.55 6.41 -4.05
C GLY A 50 -1.68 6.41 -2.78
N LEU A 51 -0.92 5.33 -2.55
CA LEU A 51 -0.02 5.15 -1.42
C LEU A 51 1.42 5.23 -1.97
N ARG A 52 2.16 6.33 -1.82
CA ARG A 52 3.49 6.50 -2.47
C ARG A 52 4.38 5.28 -2.26
N ASN A 53 4.71 4.96 -1.01
CA ASN A 53 5.55 3.81 -0.70
C ASN A 53 5.02 3.08 0.55
N PRO A 54 4.07 2.13 0.40
CA PRO A 54 3.52 1.37 1.52
C PRO A 54 4.54 0.35 2.03
N VAL A 55 5.33 0.73 3.04
CA VAL A 55 6.49 -0.01 3.56
C VAL A 55 6.17 -0.89 4.78
N GLY A 56 4.96 -0.80 5.33
CA GLY A 56 4.49 -1.70 6.39
C GLY A 56 3.04 -2.09 6.14
N LEU A 57 2.70 -3.35 6.37
CA LEU A 57 1.34 -3.88 6.29
C LEU A 57 1.12 -4.87 7.43
N ASP A 58 0.02 -4.72 8.18
CA ASP A 58 -0.37 -5.69 9.19
C ASP A 58 -1.89 -5.72 9.44
N TRP A 59 -2.36 -6.82 10.02
CA TRP A 59 -3.73 -6.99 10.45
C TRP A 59 -3.91 -6.44 11.86
N HIS A 60 -4.95 -5.63 12.06
CA HIS A 60 -5.39 -5.30 13.41
C HIS A 60 -5.99 -6.55 14.07
N PRO A 61 -5.46 -7.03 15.22
CA PRO A 61 -5.72 -8.37 15.73
C PRO A 61 -7.16 -8.58 16.25
N ILE A 62 -7.91 -7.50 16.47
CA ILE A 62 -9.28 -7.55 16.98
C ILE A 62 -10.29 -7.30 15.86
N THR A 63 -10.01 -6.35 14.96
CA THR A 63 -10.99 -5.91 13.94
C THR A 63 -10.79 -6.61 12.60
N GLY A 64 -9.61 -7.17 12.34
CA GLY A 64 -9.25 -7.72 11.03
C GLY A 64 -9.09 -6.65 9.95
N ASP A 65 -8.97 -5.38 10.31
CA ASP A 65 -8.66 -4.30 9.38
C ASP A 65 -7.17 -4.35 8.98
N ILE A 66 -6.84 -4.00 7.74
CA ILE A 66 -5.45 -3.84 7.30
C ILE A 66 -4.99 -2.42 7.59
N TYR A 67 -3.85 -2.29 8.26
CA TYR A 67 -3.16 -1.02 8.44
C TYR A 67 -1.87 -0.96 7.63
N VAL A 68 -1.56 0.23 7.13
CA VAL A 68 -0.38 0.51 6.30
C VAL A 68 0.41 1.67 6.88
N VAL A 69 1.74 1.60 6.78
CA VAL A 69 2.63 2.75 6.94
C VAL A 69 3.15 3.15 5.57
N VAL A 70 3.08 4.43 5.23
CA VAL A 70 3.46 4.97 3.92
C VAL A 70 4.54 6.03 4.09
N GLU A 71 5.63 5.88 3.32
CA GLU A 71 6.64 6.92 3.17
C GLU A 71 6.24 7.89 2.06
N GLU A 72 6.17 9.18 2.38
CA GLU A 72 5.70 10.25 1.50
C GLU A 72 6.84 10.95 0.72
N ARG A 73 6.50 11.90 -0.16
CA ARG A 73 7.47 12.53 -1.08
C ARG A 73 8.63 13.22 -0.37
N ASP A 74 9.79 13.16 -1.03
CA ASP A 74 11.00 13.85 -0.62
C ASP A 74 11.06 15.28 -1.18
N GLY A 75 11.85 16.14 -0.54
CA GLY A 75 12.29 17.43 -1.09
C GLY A 75 11.39 18.63 -0.79
N LEU A 76 10.43 18.51 0.13
CA LEU A 76 9.58 19.62 0.58
C LEU A 76 10.01 20.26 1.92
N GLY A 77 11.07 19.74 2.54
CA GLY A 77 11.59 20.19 3.83
C GLY A 77 11.26 19.23 4.96
N ASP A 78 11.62 19.60 6.18
CA ASP A 78 11.55 18.70 7.35
C ASP A 78 10.13 18.59 7.94
N ASP A 79 9.24 19.53 7.60
CA ASP A 79 7.91 19.67 8.21
C ASP A 79 6.75 19.27 7.28
N LEU A 80 7.03 18.90 6.03
CA LEU A 80 6.01 18.54 5.03
C LEU A 80 6.61 17.62 3.95
N VAL A 81 5.91 16.62 3.44
CA VAL A 81 4.66 16.01 3.94
C VAL A 81 5.01 14.91 4.96
N PRO A 82 4.18 14.67 5.99
CA PRO A 82 4.44 13.61 6.93
C PRO A 82 4.20 12.24 6.31
N ASP A 83 5.05 11.28 6.67
CA ASP A 83 4.71 9.86 6.59
C ASP A 83 3.43 9.60 7.41
N TYR A 84 2.65 8.61 7.00
CA TYR A 84 1.37 8.34 7.66
C TYR A 84 1.12 6.86 7.89
N PHE A 85 0.34 6.62 8.95
CA PHE A 85 -0.21 5.33 9.31
C PHE A 85 -1.73 5.39 9.18
N THR A 86 -2.32 4.51 8.39
CA THR A 86 -3.76 4.52 8.15
C THR A 86 -4.29 3.11 7.95
N ARG A 87 -5.61 2.95 8.12
CA ARG A 87 -6.31 1.77 7.66
C ARG A 87 -6.57 1.88 6.16
N ILE A 88 -6.53 0.76 5.45
CA ILE A 88 -6.94 0.65 4.05
C ILE A 88 -8.12 -0.30 3.88
N ARG A 89 -8.99 0.00 2.91
CA ARG A 89 -10.08 -0.87 2.45
C ARG A 89 -10.05 -0.98 0.92
N LYS A 90 -10.79 -1.97 0.41
CA LYS A 90 -10.90 -2.20 -1.03
C LYS A 90 -11.38 -0.93 -1.75
N ASP A 91 -10.70 -0.62 -2.85
CA ASP A 91 -10.96 0.50 -3.78
C ASP A 91 -10.70 1.92 -3.21
N GLU A 92 -10.11 2.04 -2.00
CA GLU A 92 -9.75 3.36 -1.45
C GLU A 92 -8.57 4.00 -2.20
N PHE A 93 -8.62 5.34 -2.29
CA PHE A 93 -7.58 6.19 -2.86
C PHE A 93 -7.02 7.14 -1.79
N PHE A 94 -5.69 7.20 -1.67
CA PHE A 94 -5.00 7.94 -0.61
C PHE A 94 -4.29 9.22 -1.09
N GLY A 95 -4.58 9.68 -2.30
CA GLY A 95 -4.16 11.00 -2.78
C GLY A 95 -2.92 10.98 -3.66
N TRP A 96 -1.95 10.07 -3.46
CA TRP A 96 -0.73 10.07 -4.26
C TRP A 96 -1.01 10.03 -5.78
N PRO A 97 -0.38 10.90 -6.60
CA PRO A 97 0.59 11.96 -6.26
C PRO A 97 0.00 13.38 -6.16
N PHE A 98 -1.32 13.55 -6.05
CA PHE A 98 -2.04 14.83 -6.15
C PHE A 98 -2.08 15.64 -4.86
#